data_AF-A0A956PRS9-F1
#
_entry.id   AF-A0A956PRS9-F1
#
_cell.length_a   1.000
_cell.length_b   1.000
_cell.length_c   1.000
_cell.angle_alpha   90.00
_cell.angle_beta   90.00
_cell.angle_gamma   90.00
#
_symmetry.space_group_name_H-M   'P 1'
#
loop_
_entity.id
_entity.type
_entity.pdbx_description
1 polymer ?
#
loop_
_entity_poly.entity_id
_entity_poly.type
_entity_poly.pdbx_seq_one_letter_code
_entity_poly.pdbx_strand_id
1 'polypeptide(L)'
;MRRFRTVAVSVWLCLLLASQVIAADLPDSALPDLPALRARMQQEFQRIQSYRVRIHVDIEMPGMTVRDKSVTLFYEYPDSFRYEAKGFAVLPRRSLNMNPDSLFAGLADPVISAPDDSLGRDNLRVRGVFREGSRLAEMEYRIDTLHWVPTHLLMRVDGQLVMELETHYQVAQGLWLPAHSEIRMTLQKDLQEFYEKLKMPMRRRKNLQEGLGRIAISYDPFDLELRTP
;
A
#
# COMPACT_ATOMS: atom_id res chain seq x y z
N MET A 1 35.92 71.62 -27.48
CA MET A 1 36.92 70.90 -26.65
C MET A 1 36.35 69.52 -26.35
N ARG A 2 36.70 68.46 -27.11
CA ARG A 2 37.71 67.41 -26.81
C ARG A 2 37.48 66.77 -25.42
N ARG A 3 37.20 65.46 -25.23
CA ARG A 3 37.72 64.21 -25.84
C ARG A 3 36.62 63.10 -25.81
N PHE A 4 36.36 62.35 -26.89
CA PHE A 4 36.83 60.98 -27.23
C PHE A 4 36.66 59.92 -26.10
N ARG A 5 35.72 58.96 -26.16
CA ARG A 5 35.60 57.68 -26.93
C ARG A 5 36.45 56.50 -26.40
N THR A 6 35.81 55.31 -26.47
CA THR A 6 36.36 53.92 -26.58
C THR A 6 36.98 53.29 -25.31
N VAL A 7 36.91 51.98 -25.00
CA VAL A 7 36.14 50.79 -25.41
C VAL A 7 36.57 49.64 -24.47
N ALA A 8 35.61 48.80 -24.06
CA ALA A 8 35.63 47.35 -23.80
C ALA A 8 36.59 46.61 -22.81
N VAL A 9 36.03 45.46 -22.41
CA VAL A 9 36.58 44.08 -22.29
C VAL A 9 36.69 43.51 -20.86
N SER A 10 35.98 42.37 -20.68
CA SER A 10 36.24 41.24 -19.75
C SER A 10 35.73 41.44 -18.32
N VAL A 11 35.05 40.49 -17.66
CA VAL A 11 35.24 39.04 -17.62
C VAL A 11 33.90 38.38 -17.25
N TRP A 12 33.60 37.26 -17.91
CA TRP A 12 32.62 36.25 -17.53
C TRP A 12 32.62 35.92 -16.03
N LEU A 13 31.48 35.99 -15.34
CA LEU A 13 31.27 35.20 -14.13
C LEU A 13 29.78 34.87 -13.91
N CYS A 14 29.43 33.66 -14.33
CA CYS A 14 28.39 32.81 -13.75
C CYS A 14 26.94 33.33 -13.73
N LEU A 15 26.26 33.14 -14.87
CA LEU A 15 24.97 32.43 -14.90
C LEU A 15 25.02 31.24 -13.93
N LEU A 16 24.22 31.26 -12.86
CA LEU A 16 23.65 30.10 -12.13
C LEU A 16 23.09 30.55 -10.77
N LEU A 17 22.04 31.37 -10.79
CA LEU A 17 21.03 31.30 -9.74
C LEU A 17 19.93 30.36 -10.24
N ALA A 18 20.34 29.10 -10.49
CA ALA A 18 19.39 28.01 -10.56
C ALA A 18 18.81 27.84 -9.16
N SER A 19 17.48 27.93 -9.11
CA SER A 19 16.62 27.28 -8.13
C SER A 19 17.34 26.22 -7.29
N GLN A 20 17.57 26.52 -6.02
CA GLN A 20 17.84 25.48 -5.03
C GLN A 20 16.52 24.75 -4.78
N VAL A 21 16.13 23.89 -5.72
CA VAL A 21 15.32 22.73 -5.39
C VAL A 21 16.25 21.87 -4.57
N ILE A 22 15.97 21.76 -3.28
CA ILE A 22 16.57 20.73 -2.44
C ILE A 22 16.02 19.41 -2.97
N ALA A 23 16.71 18.84 -3.97
CA ALA A 23 16.71 17.41 -4.15
C ALA A 23 17.34 16.87 -2.87
N ALA A 24 16.54 16.19 -2.05
CA ALA A 24 17.07 15.39 -0.97
C ALA A 24 17.92 14.29 -1.62
N ASP A 25 19.22 14.54 -1.76
CA ASP A 25 20.21 13.51 -2.07
C ASP A 25 20.11 12.46 -0.97
N LEU A 26 19.54 11.31 -1.33
CA LEU A 26 19.59 10.11 -0.50
C LEU A 26 21.04 9.65 -0.45
N PRO A 27 21.60 9.36 0.74
CA PRO A 27 22.88 8.67 0.80
C PRO A 27 22.72 7.29 0.15
N ASP A 28 23.53 7.06 -0.86
CA ASP A 28 23.76 5.75 -1.46
C ASP A 28 24.28 4.80 -0.37
N SER A 29 23.83 3.54 -0.37
CA SER A 29 24.39 2.39 0.39
C SER A 29 23.96 2.06 1.84
N ALA A 30 22.70 2.27 2.23
CA ALA A 30 22.10 1.47 3.31
C ALA A 30 20.59 1.28 3.10
N LEU A 31 20.12 0.03 3.24
CA LEU A 31 18.67 -0.24 3.30
C LEU A 31 18.08 0.55 4.48
N PRO A 32 16.91 1.20 4.31
CA PRO A 32 16.27 1.87 5.43
C PRO A 32 15.90 0.86 6.50
N ASP A 33 15.95 1.27 7.77
CA ASP A 33 15.34 0.50 8.84
C ASP A 33 13.81 0.65 8.80
N LEU A 34 13.09 -0.18 9.58
CA LEU A 34 11.63 -0.16 9.58
C LEU A 34 11.03 1.19 10.00
N PRO A 35 11.56 1.88 11.04
CA PRO A 35 11.09 3.23 11.37
C PRO A 35 11.23 4.22 10.21
N ALA A 36 12.36 4.25 9.51
CA ALA A 36 12.58 5.15 8.38
C ALA A 36 11.66 4.82 7.20
N LEU A 37 11.51 3.53 6.85
CA LEU A 37 10.58 3.09 5.81
C LEU A 37 9.15 3.54 6.12
N ARG A 38 8.71 3.29 7.37
CA ARG A 38 7.37 3.67 7.82
C ARG A 38 7.15 5.18 7.76
N ALA A 39 8.13 5.96 8.20
CA ALA A 39 8.05 7.42 8.17
C ALA A 39 7.84 7.95 6.73
N ARG A 40 8.54 7.37 5.73
CA ARG A 40 8.38 7.75 4.32
C ARG A 40 7.00 7.42 3.77
N MET A 41 6.52 6.20 4.04
CA MET A 41 5.15 5.80 3.65
C MET A 41 4.10 6.69 4.34
N GLN A 42 4.31 7.00 5.62
CA GLN A 42 3.42 7.86 6.40
C GLN A 42 3.38 9.28 5.85
N GLN A 43 4.51 9.82 5.40
CA GLN A 43 4.58 11.14 4.79
C GLN A 43 3.68 11.24 3.55
N GLU A 44 3.69 10.23 2.68
CA GLU A 44 2.79 10.19 1.52
C GLU A 44 1.33 10.05 1.93
N PHE A 45 1.02 9.17 2.90
CA PHE A 45 -0.34 8.98 3.39
C PHE A 45 -0.93 10.24 4.04
N GLN A 46 -0.12 10.98 4.81
CA GLN A 46 -0.54 12.19 5.52
C GLN A 46 -0.82 13.39 4.60
N ARG A 47 -0.52 13.31 3.29
CA ARG A 47 -0.93 14.33 2.32
C ARG A 47 -2.45 14.37 2.12
N ILE A 48 -3.15 13.29 2.48
CA ILE A 48 -4.60 13.18 2.36
C ILE A 48 -5.24 13.70 3.66
N GLN A 49 -6.07 14.75 3.54
CA GLN A 49 -6.84 15.27 4.67
C GLN A 49 -8.12 14.47 4.88
N SER A 50 -8.86 14.25 3.80
CA SER A 50 -10.03 13.39 3.77
C SER A 50 -10.16 12.72 2.40
N TYR A 51 -10.76 11.54 2.36
CA TYR A 51 -11.21 10.98 1.09
C TYR A 51 -12.51 10.21 1.23
N ARG A 52 -13.28 10.22 0.15
CA ARG A 52 -14.42 9.36 -0.07
C ARG A 52 -14.19 8.57 -1.35
N VAL A 53 -14.29 7.26 -1.26
CA VAL A 53 -14.16 6.37 -2.41
C VAL A 53 -15.26 5.32 -2.40
N ARG A 54 -15.83 5.04 -3.57
CA ARG A 54 -16.70 3.88 -3.72
C ARG A 54 -15.86 2.70 -4.21
N ILE A 55 -15.93 1.64 -3.42
CA ILE A 55 -15.19 0.40 -3.61
C ILE A 55 -16.17 -0.62 -4.16
N HIS A 56 -15.85 -1.22 -5.30
CA HIS A 56 -16.57 -2.34 -5.88
C HIS A 56 -15.81 -3.63 -5.58
N VAL A 57 -16.55 -4.68 -5.20
CA VAL A 57 -15.98 -5.95 -4.76
C VAL A 57 -16.69 -7.09 -5.48
N ASP A 58 -15.87 -7.90 -6.15
CA ASP A 58 -16.25 -9.18 -6.71
C ASP A 58 -15.52 -10.29 -5.94
N ILE A 59 -16.28 -11.30 -5.51
CA ILE A 59 -15.76 -12.43 -4.74
C ILE A 59 -16.11 -13.71 -5.49
N GLU A 60 -15.10 -14.50 -5.79
CA GLU A 60 -15.21 -15.84 -6.34
C GLU A 60 -14.53 -16.80 -5.36
N MET A 61 -15.30 -17.57 -4.60
CA MET A 61 -14.78 -18.58 -3.68
C MET A 61 -15.51 -19.91 -3.91
N PRO A 62 -14.90 -21.06 -3.56
CA PRO A 62 -15.59 -22.34 -3.55
C PRO A 62 -16.90 -22.27 -2.75
N GLY A 63 -18.03 -22.51 -3.43
CA GLY A 63 -19.36 -22.47 -2.83
C GLY A 63 -19.95 -21.08 -2.58
N MET A 64 -19.31 -20.00 -3.08
CA MET A 64 -19.85 -18.64 -3.00
C MET A 64 -19.30 -17.72 -4.11
N THR A 65 -20.22 -17.11 -4.87
CA THR A 65 -19.89 -16.01 -5.78
C THR A 65 -20.70 -14.79 -5.39
N VAL A 66 -20.03 -13.64 -5.31
CA VAL A 66 -20.64 -12.34 -5.06
C VAL A 66 -20.14 -11.39 -6.15
N ARG A 67 -21.04 -10.69 -6.82
CA ARG A 67 -20.71 -9.70 -7.86
C ARG A 67 -21.25 -8.33 -7.48
N ASP A 68 -20.58 -7.30 -7.98
CA ASP A 68 -21.03 -5.92 -8.00
C ASP A 68 -21.44 -5.38 -6.62
N LYS A 69 -20.73 -5.78 -5.56
CA LYS A 69 -20.98 -5.21 -4.22
C LYS A 69 -20.20 -3.92 -4.08
N SER A 70 -20.92 -2.83 -3.85
CA SER A 70 -20.33 -1.51 -3.61
C SER A 70 -20.36 -1.14 -2.14
N VAL A 71 -19.27 -0.59 -1.63
CA VAL A 71 -19.16 0.05 -0.31
C VAL A 71 -18.57 1.43 -0.48
N THR A 72 -19.09 2.42 0.23
CA THR A 72 -18.45 3.75 0.28
C THR A 72 -17.55 3.80 1.50
N LEU A 73 -16.26 3.99 1.28
CA LEU A 73 -15.27 4.21 2.33
C LEU A 73 -15.02 5.72 2.47
N PHE A 74 -15.02 6.18 3.71
CA PHE A 74 -14.68 7.53 4.11
C PHE A 74 -13.48 7.46 5.02
N TYR A 75 -12.52 8.34 4.78
CA TYR A 75 -11.37 8.58 5.64
C TYR A 75 -11.31 10.07 5.97
N GLU A 76 -11.05 10.38 7.23
CA GLU A 76 -10.68 11.71 7.69
C GLU A 76 -9.48 11.59 8.63
N TYR A 77 -8.47 12.43 8.41
CA TYR A 77 -7.30 12.53 9.27
C TYR A 77 -7.70 12.87 10.73
N PRO A 78 -7.03 12.34 11.77
CA PRO A 78 -5.87 11.44 11.72
C PRO A 78 -6.18 9.96 11.45
N ASP A 79 -7.32 9.43 11.93
CA ASP A 79 -7.61 7.99 11.86
C ASP A 79 -9.13 7.68 11.90
N SER A 80 -9.95 8.54 11.30
CA SER A 80 -11.39 8.32 11.24
C SER A 80 -11.75 7.58 9.95
N PHE A 81 -11.96 6.26 10.05
CA PHE A 81 -12.48 5.45 8.96
C PHE A 81 -13.96 5.12 9.19
N ARG A 82 -14.82 5.51 8.25
CA ARG A 82 -16.24 5.13 8.21
C ARG A 82 -16.52 4.39 6.91
N TYR A 83 -17.33 3.35 6.97
CA TYR A 83 -17.79 2.64 5.78
C TYR A 83 -19.31 2.57 5.76
N GLU A 84 -19.88 2.74 4.57
CA GLU A 84 -21.31 2.63 4.31
C GLU A 84 -21.54 1.57 3.25
N ALA A 85 -22.19 0.47 3.63
CA ALA A 85 -22.53 -0.62 2.73
C ALA A 85 -24.06 -0.79 2.64
N LYS A 86 -24.58 -0.96 1.43
CA LYS A 86 -25.97 -1.39 1.24
C LYS A 86 -26.02 -2.92 1.33
N GLY A 87 -26.35 -3.44 2.52
CA GLY A 87 -26.44 -4.88 2.80
C GLY A 87 -25.12 -5.50 3.31
N PHE A 88 -25.00 -6.83 3.24
CA PHE A 88 -23.79 -7.54 3.65
C PHE A 88 -22.68 -7.39 2.61
N ALA A 89 -21.74 -6.49 2.85
CA ALA A 89 -20.45 -6.47 2.17
C ALA A 89 -19.40 -7.08 3.11
N VAL A 90 -18.92 -8.26 2.75
CA VAL A 90 -17.80 -8.91 3.43
C VAL A 90 -16.52 -8.25 2.92
N LEU A 91 -16.04 -7.26 3.67
CA LEU A 91 -14.77 -6.58 3.38
C LEU A 91 -13.73 -6.96 4.44
N PRO A 92 -12.55 -7.49 4.05
CA PRO A 92 -11.48 -7.74 4.99
C PRO A 92 -10.96 -6.40 5.53
N ARG A 93 -11.25 -6.09 6.80
CA ARG A 93 -10.90 -4.79 7.43
C ARG A 93 -9.42 -4.44 7.34
N ARG A 94 -8.54 -5.45 7.36
CA ARG A 94 -7.07 -5.26 7.23
C ARG A 94 -6.61 -4.95 5.81
N SER A 95 -7.36 -5.40 4.78
CA SER A 95 -7.00 -5.14 3.37
C SER A 95 -7.32 -3.72 2.90
N LEU A 96 -8.26 -3.04 3.58
CA LEU A 96 -8.67 -1.67 3.27
C LEU A 96 -7.96 -0.63 4.13
N ASN A 97 -7.23 -1.07 5.16
CA ASN A 97 -6.48 -0.12 5.98
C ASN A 97 -5.20 0.26 5.25
N MET A 98 -5.25 1.43 4.61
CA MET A 98 -4.11 1.99 3.89
C MET A 98 -3.13 2.72 4.82
N ASN A 99 -3.39 2.79 6.13
CA ASN A 99 -2.50 3.43 7.09
C ASN A 99 -1.19 2.62 7.22
N PRO A 100 -0.03 3.18 6.86
CA PRO A 100 1.28 2.53 6.98
C PRO A 100 1.61 2.00 8.38
N ASP A 101 1.15 2.68 9.45
CA ASP A 101 1.35 2.23 10.83
C ASP A 101 0.72 0.85 11.08
N SER A 102 -0.37 0.54 10.38
CA SER A 102 -1.11 -0.71 10.53
C SER A 102 -0.54 -1.87 9.71
N LEU A 103 0.20 -1.59 8.63
CA LEU A 103 0.71 -2.60 7.70
C LEU A 103 1.72 -3.55 8.37
N PHE A 104 2.61 -2.98 9.18
CA PHE A 104 3.67 -3.73 9.88
C PHE A 104 3.33 -4.02 11.35
N ALA A 105 2.14 -3.61 11.80
CA ALA A 105 1.72 -3.79 13.19
C ALA A 105 1.60 -5.29 13.52
N GLY A 106 2.35 -5.73 14.53
CA GLY A 106 2.31 -7.12 15.01
C GLY A 106 3.23 -8.09 14.26
N LEU A 107 4.02 -7.62 13.29
CA LEU A 107 5.14 -8.40 12.76
C LEU A 107 6.25 -8.47 13.81
N ALA A 108 6.62 -9.68 14.19
CA ALA A 108 7.84 -9.95 14.92
C ALA A 108 9.03 -9.97 13.96
N ASP A 109 10.14 -9.39 14.40
CA ASP A 109 11.45 -9.36 13.73
C ASP A 109 11.39 -9.02 12.22
N PRO A 110 10.78 -7.88 11.84
CA PRO A 110 10.69 -7.49 10.44
C PRO A 110 12.08 -7.21 9.86
N VAL A 111 12.39 -7.86 8.74
CA VAL A 111 13.63 -7.73 7.98
C VAL A 111 13.33 -7.03 6.66
N ILE A 112 14.06 -5.95 6.40
CA ILE A 112 14.04 -5.25 5.11
C ILE A 112 15.20 -5.78 4.27
N SER A 113 14.93 -6.14 3.03
CA SER A 113 15.94 -6.56 2.08
C SER A 113 15.79 -5.82 0.76
N ALA A 114 16.91 -5.74 0.05
CA ALA A 114 16.94 -5.28 -1.33
C ALA A 114 15.97 -6.13 -2.19
N PRO A 115 15.47 -5.57 -3.30
CA PRO A 115 14.75 -6.33 -4.29
C PRO A 115 15.70 -7.41 -4.85
N ASP A 116 15.14 -8.58 -5.16
CA ASP A 116 15.84 -9.50 -6.05
C ASP A 116 15.92 -8.86 -7.44
N ASP A 117 16.86 -9.27 -8.28
CA ASP A 117 17.09 -8.67 -9.61
C ASP A 117 15.82 -8.62 -10.47
N SER A 118 14.85 -9.50 -10.18
CA SER A 118 13.52 -9.59 -10.79
C SER A 118 12.53 -8.47 -10.43
N LEU A 119 12.75 -7.75 -9.33
CA LEU A 119 11.83 -6.72 -8.81
C LEU A 119 12.22 -5.28 -9.22
N GLY A 120 13.40 -5.08 -9.82
CA GLY A 120 13.91 -3.75 -10.18
C GLY A 120 14.39 -2.94 -8.97
N ARG A 121 15.19 -1.89 -9.21
CA ARG A 121 15.86 -1.11 -8.14
C ARG A 121 14.92 -0.30 -7.25
N ASP A 122 13.70 -0.06 -7.71
CA ASP A 122 12.72 0.83 -7.10
C ASP A 122 11.75 0.09 -6.16
N ASN A 123 12.14 -1.07 -5.63
CA ASN A 123 11.31 -1.87 -4.76
C ASN A 123 12.06 -2.31 -3.50
N LEU A 124 11.39 -2.31 -2.35
CA LEU A 124 11.88 -2.94 -1.13
C LEU A 124 11.03 -4.14 -0.77
N ARG A 125 11.67 -5.14 -0.19
CA ARG A 125 10.99 -6.30 0.39
C ARG A 125 11.02 -6.20 1.90
N VAL A 126 9.86 -6.32 2.54
CA VAL A 126 9.74 -6.38 4.00
C VAL A 126 9.16 -7.74 4.38
N ARG A 127 9.94 -8.55 5.10
CA ARG A 127 9.48 -9.84 5.62
C ARG A 127 9.33 -9.78 7.12
N GLY A 128 8.28 -10.37 7.65
CA GLY A 128 8.11 -10.53 9.08
C GLY A 128 7.25 -11.75 9.38
N VAL A 129 7.18 -12.11 10.66
CA VAL A 129 6.35 -13.23 11.09
C VAL A 129 5.33 -12.78 12.11
N PHE A 130 4.15 -13.39 12.11
CA PHE A 130 3.23 -13.30 13.22
C PHE A 130 2.85 -14.71 13.67
N ARG A 131 2.73 -14.89 14.98
CA ARG A 131 2.27 -16.15 15.57
C ARG A 131 0.83 -16.01 16.00
N GLU A 132 0.01 -16.98 15.62
CA GLU A 132 -1.38 -17.08 16.06
C GLU A 132 -1.61 -18.49 16.58
N GLY A 133 -1.65 -18.63 17.91
CA GLY A 133 -1.65 -19.94 18.56
C GLY A 133 -0.38 -20.72 18.25
N SER A 134 -0.52 -21.94 17.73
CA SER A 134 0.59 -22.80 17.32
C SER A 134 1.13 -22.51 15.91
N ARG A 135 0.42 -21.72 15.11
CA ARG A 135 0.77 -21.50 13.70
C ARG A 135 1.70 -20.32 13.51
N LEU A 136 2.62 -20.47 12.57
CA LEU A 136 3.52 -19.42 12.13
C LEU A 136 3.02 -18.88 10.78
N ALA A 137 2.78 -17.59 10.72
CA ALA A 137 2.42 -16.91 9.48
C ALA A 137 3.52 -15.93 9.08
N GLU A 138 4.13 -16.18 7.93
CA GLU A 138 5.13 -15.33 7.31
C GLU A 138 4.41 -14.34 6.39
N MET A 139 4.74 -13.06 6.51
CA MET A 139 4.26 -12.01 5.62
C MET A 139 5.43 -11.42 4.86
N GLU A 140 5.26 -11.23 3.56
CA GLU A 140 6.22 -10.55 2.69
C GLU A 140 5.51 -9.43 1.94
N TYR A 141 5.93 -8.20 2.17
CA TYR A 141 5.45 -7.02 1.45
C TYR A 141 6.46 -6.59 0.40
N ARG A 142 5.96 -6.15 -0.76
CA ARG A 142 6.72 -5.36 -1.73
C ARG A 142 6.28 -3.91 -1.67
N ILE A 143 7.25 -3.01 -1.48
CA ILE A 143 7.04 -1.57 -1.38
C ILE A 143 7.71 -0.89 -2.56
N ASP A 144 6.95 -0.13 -3.35
CA ASP A 144 7.49 0.76 -4.38
C ASP A 144 8.15 1.96 -3.68
N THR A 145 9.46 2.17 -3.90
CA THR A 145 10.21 3.26 -3.26
C THR A 145 10.24 4.56 -4.04
N LEU A 146 9.72 4.59 -5.27
CA LEU A 146 9.50 5.85 -5.99
C LEU A 146 8.25 6.55 -5.44
N HIS A 147 7.24 5.77 -5.06
CA HIS A 147 5.93 6.29 -4.64
C HIS A 147 5.58 5.99 -3.18
N TRP A 148 6.41 5.19 -2.48
CA TRP A 148 6.23 4.78 -1.08
C TRP A 148 4.89 4.08 -0.80
N VAL A 149 4.44 3.23 -1.72
CA VAL A 149 3.19 2.47 -1.62
C VAL A 149 3.41 0.95 -1.62
N PRO A 150 2.61 0.16 -0.88
CA PRO A 150 2.67 -1.30 -0.94
C PRO A 150 1.99 -1.81 -2.21
N THR A 151 2.70 -2.57 -3.04
CA THR A 151 2.18 -3.08 -4.33
C THR A 151 1.84 -4.56 -4.28
N HIS A 152 2.43 -5.30 -3.35
CA HIS A 152 2.22 -6.74 -3.25
C HIS A 152 2.37 -7.23 -1.80
N LEU A 153 1.59 -8.25 -1.45
CA LEU A 153 1.66 -8.95 -0.17
C LEU A 153 1.51 -10.46 -0.40
N LEU A 154 2.44 -11.24 0.14
CA LEU A 154 2.32 -12.69 0.27
C LEU A 154 2.15 -13.06 1.74
N MET A 155 1.25 -13.99 2.03
CA MET A 155 1.12 -14.61 3.34
C MET A 155 1.30 -16.12 3.21
N ARG A 156 2.24 -16.66 3.97
CA ARG A 156 2.44 -18.10 4.11
C ARG A 156 2.12 -18.54 5.51
N VAL A 157 1.32 -19.59 5.67
CA VAL A 157 1.07 -20.20 6.98
C VAL A 157 1.69 -21.58 6.97
N ASP A 158 2.57 -21.82 7.94
CA ASP A 158 3.34 -23.07 8.05
C ASP A 158 4.03 -23.44 6.71
N GLY A 159 4.55 -22.43 6.01
CA GLY A 159 5.24 -22.53 4.71
C GLY A 159 4.34 -22.53 3.46
N GLN A 160 3.03 -22.73 3.61
CA GLN A 160 2.11 -22.79 2.47
C GLN A 160 1.56 -21.40 2.10
N LEU A 161 1.51 -21.06 0.81
CA LEU A 161 0.89 -19.80 0.36
C LEU A 161 -0.62 -19.83 0.56
N VAL A 162 -1.11 -18.98 1.46
CA VAL A 162 -2.54 -18.90 1.78
C VAL A 162 -3.20 -17.63 1.26
N MET A 163 -2.42 -16.58 1.00
CA MET A 163 -2.90 -15.34 0.44
C MET A 163 -1.80 -14.67 -0.39
N GLU A 164 -2.21 -14.11 -1.52
CA GLU A 164 -1.47 -13.18 -2.33
C GLU A 164 -2.38 -11.98 -2.61
N LEU A 165 -1.87 -10.77 -2.42
CA LEU A 165 -2.55 -9.53 -2.74
C LEU A 165 -1.65 -8.75 -3.69
N GLU A 166 -2.19 -8.32 -4.82
CA GLU A 166 -1.56 -7.39 -5.75
C GLU A 166 -2.43 -6.14 -5.85
N THR A 167 -1.80 -4.97 -5.82
CA THR A 167 -2.48 -3.68 -5.94
C THR A 167 -1.83 -2.84 -7.04
N HIS A 168 -2.65 -2.43 -8.00
CA HIS A 168 -2.29 -1.46 -9.02
C HIS A 168 -2.78 -0.08 -8.60
N TYR A 169 -1.90 0.89 -8.74
CA TYR A 169 -2.17 2.27 -8.37
C TYR A 169 -2.36 3.14 -9.62
N GLN A 170 -3.07 4.24 -9.43
CA GLN A 170 -3.22 5.32 -10.41
C GLN A 170 -2.93 6.65 -9.73
N VAL A 171 -2.60 7.64 -10.56
CA VAL A 171 -2.44 9.02 -10.08
C VAL A 171 -3.80 9.72 -10.06
N ALA A 172 -4.17 10.27 -8.90
CA ALA A 172 -5.33 11.14 -8.74
C ALA A 172 -4.92 12.36 -7.92
N GLN A 173 -5.11 13.57 -8.47
CA GLN A 173 -4.71 14.84 -7.85
C GLN A 173 -3.23 14.85 -7.36
N GLY A 174 -2.33 14.19 -8.09
CA GLY A 174 -0.89 14.13 -7.73
C GLY A 174 -0.55 13.17 -6.60
N LEU A 175 -1.48 12.28 -6.22
CA LEU A 175 -1.27 11.18 -5.28
C LEU A 175 -1.41 9.82 -5.96
N TRP A 176 -0.65 8.84 -5.47
CA TRP A 176 -0.75 7.45 -5.88
C TRP A 176 -1.78 6.73 -5.03
N LEU A 177 -2.94 6.41 -5.62
CA LEU A 177 -4.05 5.76 -4.96
C LEU A 177 -4.39 4.42 -5.63
N PRO A 178 -4.88 3.42 -4.89
CA PRO A 178 -5.19 2.11 -5.44
C PRO A 178 -6.33 2.25 -6.44
N ALA A 179 -6.11 1.75 -7.66
CA ALA A 179 -7.12 1.69 -8.72
C ALA A 179 -7.80 0.33 -8.74
N HIS A 180 -7.01 -0.72 -8.51
CA HIS A 180 -7.45 -2.10 -8.53
C HIS A 180 -6.60 -2.95 -7.58
N SER A 181 -7.23 -3.86 -6.86
CA SER A 181 -6.54 -4.87 -6.07
C SER A 181 -7.13 -6.25 -6.33
N GLU A 182 -6.27 -7.25 -6.45
CA GLU A 182 -6.66 -8.65 -6.55
C GLU A 182 -6.08 -9.44 -5.38
N ILE A 183 -6.95 -10.11 -4.63
CA ILE A 183 -6.58 -11.03 -3.57
C ILE A 183 -6.83 -12.45 -4.06
N ARG A 184 -5.79 -13.27 -4.12
CA ARG A 184 -5.89 -14.71 -4.31
C ARG A 184 -5.67 -15.39 -2.97
N MET A 185 -6.49 -16.37 -2.66
CA MET A 185 -6.40 -17.10 -1.39
C MET A 185 -6.63 -18.58 -1.58
N THR A 186 -5.89 -19.38 -0.83
CA THR A 186 -6.09 -20.84 -0.78
C THR A 186 -6.89 -21.14 0.47
N LEU A 187 -8.13 -21.59 0.32
CA LEU A 187 -9.00 -21.96 1.43
C LEU A 187 -8.76 -23.42 1.81
N GLN A 188 -8.35 -23.65 3.06
CA GLN A 188 -8.16 -24.98 3.63
C GLN A 188 -8.95 -25.09 4.93
N LYS A 189 -9.54 -26.27 5.20
CA LYS A 189 -10.39 -26.46 6.39
C LYS A 189 -9.64 -26.27 7.69
N ASP A 190 -8.41 -26.76 7.75
CA ASP A 190 -7.57 -26.65 8.92
C ASP A 190 -7.19 -25.19 9.22
N LEU A 191 -7.18 -24.31 8.21
CA LEU A 191 -6.92 -22.87 8.35
C LEU A 191 -8.17 -22.02 8.71
N GLN A 192 -9.34 -22.63 8.88
CA GLN A 192 -10.58 -21.88 9.15
C GLN A 192 -10.49 -20.98 10.38
N GLU A 193 -10.01 -21.51 11.51
CA GLU A 193 -9.88 -20.74 12.76
C GLU A 193 -8.91 -19.56 12.59
N PHE A 194 -7.88 -19.73 11.76
CA PHE A 194 -6.92 -18.68 11.44
C PHE A 194 -7.59 -17.55 10.65
N TYR A 195 -8.38 -17.86 9.62
CA TYR A 195 -9.14 -16.85 8.87
C TYR A 195 -10.16 -16.09 9.73
N GLU A 196 -10.85 -16.79 10.64
CA GLU A 196 -11.83 -16.17 11.56
C GLU A 196 -11.15 -15.13 12.46
N LYS A 197 -9.95 -15.42 12.97
CA LYS A 197 -9.17 -14.49 13.81
C LYS A 197 -8.62 -13.29 13.04
N LEU A 198 -8.38 -13.43 11.74
CA LEU A 198 -8.09 -12.31 10.85
C LEU A 198 -9.32 -11.39 10.61
N LYS A 199 -10.44 -11.64 11.31
CA LYS A 199 -11.71 -10.93 11.18
C LYS A 199 -12.25 -10.98 9.75
N MET A 200 -11.93 -12.03 9.00
CA MET A 200 -12.66 -12.34 7.77
C MET A 200 -13.98 -12.98 8.20
N PRO A 201 -15.14 -12.40 7.85
CA PRO A 201 -16.42 -12.99 8.23
C PRO A 201 -16.73 -14.20 7.34
N MET A 202 -15.99 -15.29 7.57
CA MET A 202 -16.34 -16.60 7.11
C MET A 202 -17.51 -17.05 7.99
N ARG A 203 -18.75 -17.00 7.46
CA ARG A 203 -19.88 -17.64 8.16
C ARG A 203 -19.45 -19.06 8.50
N ARG A 204 -19.60 -19.49 9.77
CA ARG A 204 -19.50 -20.90 10.19
C ARG A 204 -20.45 -21.76 9.35
N ARG A 205 -20.04 -22.11 8.14
CA ARG A 205 -20.67 -23.13 7.33
C ARG A 205 -19.95 -24.41 7.70
N LYS A 206 -20.71 -25.42 8.13
CA LYS A 206 -20.22 -26.78 8.35
C LYS A 206 -19.49 -27.37 7.13
N ASN A 207 -19.54 -26.71 5.96
CA ASN A 207 -18.96 -27.12 4.69
C ASN A 207 -18.14 -25.97 4.09
N LEU A 208 -17.02 -25.58 4.71
CA LEU A 208 -16.00 -24.81 3.98
C LEU A 208 -15.51 -25.70 2.83
N GLN A 209 -15.76 -25.27 1.59
CA GLN A 209 -15.20 -25.93 0.42
C GLN A 209 -13.77 -25.44 0.26
N GLU A 210 -12.83 -26.37 0.20
CA GLU A 210 -11.43 -26.06 -0.04
C GLU A 210 -11.24 -25.67 -1.49
N GLY A 211 -10.23 -24.85 -1.76
CA GLY A 211 -9.89 -24.44 -3.10
C GLY A 211 -9.41 -23.00 -3.20
N LEU A 212 -9.21 -22.56 -4.43
CA LEU A 212 -8.73 -21.22 -4.74
C LEU A 212 -9.90 -20.23 -4.73
N GLY A 213 -9.74 -19.16 -3.95
CA GLY A 213 -10.61 -18.01 -3.95
C GLY A 213 -9.92 -16.80 -4.57
N ARG A 214 -10.71 -15.93 -5.18
CA ARG A 214 -10.31 -14.65 -5.75
C ARG A 214 -11.24 -13.55 -5.26
N ILE A 215 -10.69 -12.42 -4.84
CA ILE A 215 -11.43 -11.21 -4.53
C ILE A 215 -10.84 -10.10 -5.39
N ALA A 216 -11.64 -9.53 -6.27
CA ALA A 216 -11.26 -8.37 -7.08
C ALA A 216 -11.91 -7.12 -6.47
N ILE A 217 -11.12 -6.08 -6.30
CA ILE A 217 -11.51 -4.81 -5.69
C ILE A 217 -11.18 -3.71 -6.69
N SER A 218 -12.14 -2.85 -7.02
CA SER A 218 -11.91 -1.64 -7.81
C SER A 218 -12.38 -0.41 -7.08
N TYR A 219 -11.72 0.72 -7.35
CA TYR A 219 -11.90 1.96 -6.63
C TYR A 219 -12.33 3.05 -7.62
N ASP A 220 -13.56 3.53 -7.52
CA ASP A 220 -14.12 4.48 -8.48
C ASP A 220 -15.23 5.36 -7.89
N PRO A 221 -15.21 6.70 -8.08
CA PRO A 221 -14.03 7.58 -8.16
C PRO A 221 -13.58 8.01 -6.76
N PHE A 222 -12.37 8.57 -6.68
CA PHE A 222 -11.87 9.22 -5.46
C PHE A 222 -12.32 10.68 -5.40
N ASP A 223 -13.10 11.01 -4.37
CA ASP A 223 -13.40 12.37 -3.96
C ASP A 223 -12.42 12.72 -2.82
N LEU A 224 -11.41 13.54 -3.12
CA LEU A 224 -10.25 13.79 -2.27
C LEU A 224 -10.22 15.24 -1.79
N GLU A 225 -9.89 15.42 -0.51
CA GLU A 225 -9.45 16.69 0.05
C GLU A 225 -7.99 16.54 0.48
N LEU A 226 -7.11 17.36 -0.12
CA LEU A 226 -5.69 17.35 0.19
C LEU A 226 -5.39 18.31 1.33
N ARG A 227 -4.34 18.03 2.10
CA ARG A 227 -3.80 19.01 3.03
C ARG A 227 -3.15 20.17 2.30
N THR A 228 -3.54 21.38 2.65
CA THR A 228 -2.80 22.59 2.28
C THR A 228 -1.45 22.59 2.99
N PRO A 229 -0.34 22.89 2.29
CA PRO A 229 1.00 22.97 2.88
C PRO A 229 1.12 24.07 3.94
#